data_AF-A0A3G3MHP2-F1
#
_entry.id   AF-A0A3G3MHP2-F1
#
_cell.length_a   1.000
_cell.length_b   1.000
_cell.length_c   1.000
_cell.angle_alpha   90.00
_cell.angle_beta   90.00
_cell.angle_gamma   90.00
#
_symmetry.space_group_name_H-M   'P 1'
#
loop_
_entity.id
_entity.type
_entity.pdbx_description
1 polymer ?
#
loop_
_entity_poly.entity_id
_entity_poly.type
_entity_poly.pdbx_seq_one_letter_code
_entity_poly.pdbx_strand_id
1 'polypeptide(L)'
;MFNGLPVWLIVVISIVAWTLMVITIYQIYLFTKQASSKGYEKSYITLLDRCGSVIPYWLPLLEGLQNFGQQILPDYPFSIMSIYRKTLMPLVLFYVTHPALAFIVFFILYYLFVRAKSPIPDRPFIRFNVLQSILLFLINSLLGATFRALPIEFRVSLYGLMLCNTLFWFVLSTVAYSVIKAIEGRYAKIPVISQAVRIQIDNQ
;
A
#
# COMPACT_ATOMS: atom_id res chain seq x y z
N MET A 1 -16.02 -22.28 -3.05
CA MET A 1 -16.20 -22.73 -4.45
C MET A 1 -15.51 -24.07 -4.75
N PHE A 2 -15.28 -24.97 -3.77
CA PHE A 2 -14.57 -26.24 -3.98
C PHE A 2 -15.34 -27.48 -3.47
N ASN A 3 -16.64 -27.37 -3.20
CA ASN A 3 -17.41 -28.45 -2.54
C ASN A 3 -17.73 -29.67 -3.43
N GLY A 4 -17.30 -29.67 -4.70
CA GLY A 4 -17.55 -30.77 -5.65
C GLY A 4 -16.31 -31.58 -6.05
N LEU A 5 -15.11 -31.20 -5.57
CA LEU A 5 -13.88 -31.91 -5.91
C LEU A 5 -13.48 -32.90 -4.79
N PRO A 6 -12.98 -34.09 -5.14
CA PRO A 6 -12.50 -35.05 -4.15
C PRO A 6 -11.38 -34.43 -3.31
N VAL A 7 -11.43 -34.63 -1.99
CA VAL A 7 -10.53 -33.99 -1.01
C VAL A 7 -9.05 -34.16 -1.38
N TRP A 8 -8.67 -35.33 -1.89
CA TRP A 8 -7.30 -35.62 -2.31
C TRP A 8 -6.81 -34.68 -3.43
N LEU A 9 -7.69 -34.30 -4.36
CA LEU A 9 -7.36 -33.42 -5.48
C LEU A 9 -7.17 -31.96 -5.02
N ILE A 10 -7.94 -31.51 -4.02
CA ILE A 10 -7.76 -30.19 -3.39
C ILE A 10 -6.39 -30.14 -2.69
N VAL A 11 -6.02 -31.20 -1.97
CA VAL A 11 -4.71 -31.30 -1.30
C VAL A 11 -3.57 -31.23 -2.30
N VAL A 12 -3.64 -32.01 -3.39
CA VAL A 12 -2.61 -31.98 -4.45
C VAL A 12 -2.47 -30.60 -5.07
N ILE A 13 -3.58 -29.92 -5.41
CA ILE A 13 -3.56 -28.57 -5.97
C ILE A 13 -2.92 -27.58 -4.98
N SER A 14 -3.27 -27.68 -3.69
CA SER A 14 -2.72 -26.78 -2.67
C SER A 14 -1.20 -26.95 -2.49
N ILE A 15 -0.70 -28.17 -2.56
CA ILE A 15 0.74 -28.49 -2.45
C ILE A 15 1.48 -27.96 -3.68
N VAL A 16 0.94 -28.18 -4.89
CA VAL A 16 1.53 -27.68 -6.14
C VAL A 16 1.56 -26.15 -6.17
N ALA A 17 0.51 -25.49 -5.68
CA ALA A 17 0.49 -24.04 -5.56
C ALA A 17 1.57 -23.53 -4.60
N TRP A 18 1.76 -24.20 -3.47
CA TRP A 18 2.81 -23.87 -2.49
C TRP A 18 4.22 -24.06 -3.06
N THR A 19 4.48 -25.15 -3.78
CA THR A 19 5.82 -25.40 -4.38
C THR A 19 6.14 -24.40 -5.49
N LEU A 20 5.17 -24.06 -6.35
CA LEU A 20 5.33 -23.00 -7.35
C LEU A 20 5.58 -21.64 -6.70
N MET A 21 4.91 -21.34 -5.58
CA MET A 21 5.13 -20.10 -4.83
C MET A 21 6.56 -20.03 -4.26
N VAL A 22 7.08 -21.13 -3.71
CA VAL A 22 8.45 -21.19 -3.19
C VAL A 22 9.48 -21.06 -4.32
N ILE A 23 9.26 -21.72 -5.46
CA ILE A 23 10.16 -21.65 -6.63
C ILE A 23 10.22 -20.22 -7.18
N THR A 24 9.08 -19.54 -7.29
CA THR A 24 9.03 -18.16 -7.80
C THR A 24 9.72 -17.20 -6.84
N ILE A 25 9.53 -17.35 -5.52
CA ILE A 25 10.26 -16.60 -4.49
C ILE A 25 11.77 -16.84 -4.60
N TYR A 26 12.21 -18.08 -4.80
CA TYR A 26 13.63 -18.42 -4.94
C TYR A 26 14.25 -17.85 -6.22
N GLN A 27 13.52 -17.90 -7.34
CA GLN A 27 13.95 -17.28 -8.60
C GLN A 27 14.07 -15.76 -8.47
N ILE A 28 13.11 -15.12 -7.80
CA ILE A 28 13.17 -13.68 -7.50
C ILE A 28 14.41 -13.39 -6.64
N TYR A 29 14.68 -14.18 -5.61
CA TYR A 29 15.88 -14.02 -4.76
C TYR A 29 17.19 -14.13 -5.54
N LEU A 30 17.31 -15.13 -6.43
CA LEU A 30 18.51 -15.29 -7.26
C LEU A 30 18.67 -14.15 -8.26
N PHE A 31 17.56 -13.74 -8.90
CA PHE A 31 17.56 -12.62 -9.84
C PHE A 31 17.95 -11.31 -9.17
N THR A 32 17.44 -11.05 -7.96
CA THR A 32 17.77 -9.82 -7.24
C THR A 32 19.22 -9.83 -6.75
N LYS A 33 19.76 -10.97 -6.31
CA LYS A 33 21.19 -11.14 -5.97
C LYS A 33 22.09 -10.88 -7.18
N GLN A 34 21.74 -11.42 -8.34
CA GLN A 34 22.51 -11.24 -9.57
C GLN A 34 22.45 -9.79 -10.08
N ALA A 35 21.29 -9.15 -9.97
CA ALA A 35 21.11 -7.75 -10.31
C ALA A 35 21.84 -6.81 -9.34
N SER A 36 21.96 -7.16 -8.05
CA SER A 36 22.73 -6.38 -7.07
C SER A 36 24.25 -6.48 -7.27
N SER A 37 24.75 -7.54 -7.92
CA SER A 37 26.17 -7.71 -8.25
C SER A 37 26.61 -6.89 -9.46
N LYS A 38 25.68 -6.51 -10.34
CA LYS A 38 25.94 -5.60 -11.45
C LYS A 38 25.73 -4.18 -10.92
N GLY A 39 26.82 -3.46 -10.65
CA GLY A 39 26.75 -2.06 -10.24
C GLY A 39 25.89 -1.28 -11.24
N TYR A 40 24.68 -0.90 -10.82
CA TYR A 40 23.76 -0.14 -11.66
C TYR A 40 24.28 1.30 -11.75
N GLU A 41 24.95 1.62 -12.86
CA GLU A 41 25.19 3.01 -13.21
C GLU A 41 23.87 3.75 -13.40
N LYS A 42 23.83 5.00 -12.90
CA LYS A 42 22.84 6.05 -13.18
C LYS A 42 22.28 5.96 -14.61
N SER A 43 21.05 6.33 -14.93
CA SER A 43 19.88 6.78 -14.17
C SER A 43 18.76 6.91 -15.21
N TYR A 44 18.08 5.82 -15.55
CA TYR A 44 16.82 5.89 -16.28
C TYR A 44 15.75 5.16 -15.48
N ILE A 45 14.64 5.84 -15.25
CA ILE A 45 13.48 5.26 -14.57
C ILE A 45 12.78 4.36 -15.59
N THR A 46 12.92 3.05 -15.41
CA THR A 46 12.29 2.06 -16.28
C THR A 46 10.78 2.02 -16.09
N LEU A 47 10.06 1.45 -17.06
CA LEU A 47 8.62 1.17 -16.87
C LEU A 47 8.39 0.24 -15.67
N LEU A 48 9.31 -0.69 -15.41
CA LEU A 48 9.25 -1.57 -14.25
C LEU A 48 9.36 -0.79 -12.93
N ASP A 49 10.26 0.20 -12.86
CA ASP A 49 10.40 1.06 -11.68
C ASP A 49 9.14 1.88 -11.42
N ARG A 50 8.45 2.34 -12.48
CA ARG A 50 7.19 3.07 -12.38
C ARG A 50 6.07 2.18 -11.85
N CYS A 51 5.87 1.02 -12.45
CA CYS A 51 4.84 0.06 -12.00
C CYS A 51 5.12 -0.41 -10.56
N GLY A 52 6.37 -0.73 -10.24
CA GLY A 52 6.80 -1.13 -8.90
C GLY A 52 6.60 -0.04 -7.85
N SER A 53 6.68 1.24 -8.25
CA SER A 53 6.46 2.38 -7.35
C SER A 53 4.99 2.69 -7.05
N VAL A 54 4.05 2.19 -7.86
CA VAL A 54 2.61 2.37 -7.62
C VAL A 54 2.07 1.40 -6.57
N ILE A 55 2.57 0.16 -6.58
CA ILE A 55 2.09 -0.93 -5.70
C ILE A 55 2.11 -0.54 -4.21
N PRO A 56 3.17 0.07 -3.65
CA PRO A 56 3.21 0.42 -2.24
C PRO A 56 2.05 1.32 -1.81
N TYR A 57 1.58 2.23 -2.67
CA TYR A 57 0.52 3.19 -2.34
C TYR A 57 -0.86 2.56 -2.14
N TRP A 58 -1.03 1.27 -2.48
CA TRP A 58 -2.24 0.54 -2.13
C TRP A 58 -2.40 0.39 -0.61
N LEU A 59 -1.30 0.31 0.14
CA LEU A 59 -1.33 0.17 1.60
C LEU A 59 -1.99 1.40 2.29
N PRO A 60 -1.51 2.65 2.11
CA PRO A 60 -2.16 3.83 2.70
C PRO A 60 -3.57 4.07 2.16
N LEU A 61 -3.87 3.66 0.92
CA LEU A 61 -5.22 3.75 0.34
C LEU A 61 -6.21 2.87 1.09
N LEU A 62 -5.86 1.59 1.28
CA LEU A 62 -6.72 0.62 1.98
C LEU A 62 -6.92 1.02 3.44
N GLU A 63 -5.85 1.44 4.12
CA GLU A 63 -5.92 1.94 5.50
C GLU A 63 -6.87 3.13 5.62
N GLY A 64 -6.80 4.11 4.71
CA GLY A 64 -7.69 5.26 4.73
C GLY A 64 -9.14 4.94 4.34
N LEU A 65 -9.37 4.01 3.41
CA LEU A 65 -10.71 3.53 3.06
C LEU A 65 -11.35 2.77 4.23
N GLN A 66 -10.58 1.97 4.98
CA GLN A 66 -11.05 1.32 6.19
C GLN A 66 -11.38 2.35 7.28
N ASN A 67 -10.50 3.33 7.52
CA ASN A 67 -10.63 4.23 8.66
C ASN A 67 -11.71 5.31 8.47
N PHE A 68 -11.84 5.85 7.26
CA PHE A 68 -12.76 6.97 6.99
C PHE A 68 -13.84 6.62 5.96
N GLY A 69 -13.49 5.77 4.99
CA GLY A 69 -14.37 5.50 3.86
C GLY A 69 -15.72 4.90 4.27
N GLN A 70 -15.73 3.96 5.22
CA GLN A 70 -16.96 3.31 5.66
C GLN A 70 -17.99 4.29 6.26
N GLN A 71 -17.54 5.38 6.86
CA GLN A 71 -18.42 6.36 7.50
C GLN A 71 -18.96 7.40 6.52
N ILE A 72 -18.15 7.84 5.54
CA ILE A 72 -18.52 8.95 4.65
C ILE A 72 -19.13 8.50 3.32
N LEU A 73 -18.71 7.34 2.78
CA LEU A 73 -19.17 6.90 1.46
C LEU A 73 -20.69 6.65 1.36
N PRO A 74 -21.39 6.21 2.42
CA PRO A 74 -22.86 6.15 2.38
C PRO A 74 -23.55 7.48 2.10
N ASP A 75 -22.92 8.61 2.45
CA ASP A 75 -23.47 9.96 2.24
C ASP A 75 -23.18 10.50 0.83
N TYR A 76 -22.39 9.79 0.02
CA TYR A 76 -22.01 10.21 -1.32
C TYR A 76 -23.06 9.78 -2.36
N PRO A 77 -23.10 10.43 -3.53
CA PRO A 77 -24.01 10.05 -4.62
C PRO A 77 -23.93 8.56 -4.97
N PHE A 78 -25.09 7.96 -5.28
CA PHE A 78 -25.25 6.52 -5.52
C PHE A 78 -24.27 5.96 -6.56
N SER A 79 -23.94 6.73 -7.61
CA SER A 79 -22.99 6.33 -8.64
C SER A 79 -21.59 6.05 -8.09
N ILE A 80 -21.08 6.90 -7.17
CA ILE A 80 -19.76 6.74 -6.56
C ILE A 80 -19.77 5.52 -5.64
N MET A 81 -20.82 5.41 -4.82
CA MET A 81 -21.00 4.29 -3.91
C MET A 81 -21.06 2.94 -4.66
N SER A 82 -21.74 2.89 -5.80
CA SER A 82 -21.82 1.69 -6.66
C SER A 82 -20.44 1.27 -7.19
N ILE A 83 -19.63 2.22 -7.66
CA ILE A 83 -18.26 1.95 -8.14
C ILE A 83 -17.39 1.44 -7.00
N TYR A 84 -17.42 2.09 -5.83
CA TYR A 84 -16.69 1.65 -4.65
C TYR A 84 -17.09 0.22 -4.24
N ARG A 85 -18.40 -0.04 -4.15
CA ARG A 85 -18.94 -1.34 -3.73
C ARG A 85 -18.49 -2.48 -4.65
N LYS A 86 -18.40 -2.20 -5.96
CA LYS A 86 -18.01 -3.20 -6.96
C LYS A 86 -16.50 -3.43 -7.04
N THR A 87 -15.70 -2.39 -6.81
CA THR A 87 -14.24 -2.44 -7.06
C THR A 87 -13.42 -2.54 -5.78
N LEU A 88 -13.56 -1.58 -4.86
CA LEU A 88 -12.68 -1.43 -3.70
C LEU A 88 -13.22 -2.13 -2.45
N MET A 89 -14.54 -2.19 -2.26
CA MET A 89 -15.14 -2.81 -1.08
C MET A 89 -14.70 -4.26 -0.81
N PRO A 90 -14.63 -5.20 -1.79
CA PRO A 90 -14.16 -6.56 -1.49
C PRO A 90 -12.72 -6.57 -0.98
N LEU A 91 -11.86 -5.68 -1.50
CA LEU A 91 -10.48 -5.57 -1.07
C LEU A 91 -10.35 -4.94 0.33
N VAL A 92 -11.14 -3.90 0.61
CA VAL A 92 -11.21 -3.28 1.94
C VAL A 92 -11.73 -4.28 2.97
N LEU A 93 -12.75 -5.07 2.65
CA LEU A 93 -13.27 -6.11 3.55
C LEU A 93 -12.23 -7.20 3.83
N PHE A 94 -11.49 -7.65 2.79
CA PHE A 94 -10.40 -8.60 2.98
C PHE A 94 -9.30 -8.03 3.90
N TYR A 95 -8.94 -6.75 3.71
CA TYR A 95 -7.98 -6.05 4.56
C TYR A 95 -8.46 -5.91 6.01
N VAL A 96 -9.71 -5.50 6.24
CA VAL A 96 -10.32 -5.34 7.57
C VAL A 96 -10.43 -6.68 8.31
N THR A 97 -10.78 -7.76 7.62
CA THR A 97 -10.91 -9.09 8.22
C THR A 97 -9.58 -9.73 8.61
N HIS A 98 -8.47 -9.24 8.05
CA HIS A 98 -7.12 -9.70 8.35
C HIS A 98 -6.27 -8.57 8.94
N PRO A 99 -6.48 -8.19 10.21
CA PRO A 99 -5.81 -7.02 10.81
C PRO A 99 -4.27 -7.11 10.81
N ALA A 100 -3.71 -8.33 10.82
CA ALA A 100 -2.26 -8.54 10.72
C ALA A 100 -1.69 -8.24 9.33
N LEU A 101 -2.52 -8.16 8.28
CA LEU A 101 -2.08 -7.99 6.90
C LEU A 101 -1.36 -6.66 6.70
N ALA A 102 -1.92 -5.58 7.25
CA ALA A 102 -1.31 -4.24 7.23
C ALA A 102 0.13 -4.26 7.74
N PHE A 103 0.32 -4.91 8.90
CA PHE A 103 1.61 -5.06 9.56
C PHE A 103 2.57 -5.91 8.71
N ILE A 104 2.12 -7.07 8.23
CA ILE A 104 2.92 -7.96 7.38
C ILE A 104 3.38 -7.24 6.11
N VAL A 105 2.48 -6.54 5.41
CA VAL A 105 2.81 -5.80 4.19
C VAL A 105 3.79 -4.67 4.47
N PHE A 106 3.63 -3.94 5.58
CA PHE A 106 4.59 -2.93 6.02
C PHE A 106 6.00 -3.51 6.17
N PHE A 107 6.16 -4.64 6.88
CA PHE A 107 7.47 -5.27 7.06
C PHE A 107 8.05 -5.81 5.76
N ILE A 108 7.21 -6.40 4.90
CA ILE A 108 7.64 -6.87 3.59
C ILE A 108 8.17 -5.71 2.75
N LEU A 109 7.43 -4.60 2.66
CA LEU A 109 7.86 -3.41 1.90
C LEU A 109 9.17 -2.83 2.48
N TYR A 110 9.25 -2.71 3.80
CA TYR A 110 10.45 -2.20 4.48
C TYR A 110 11.67 -3.11 4.25
N TYR A 111 11.52 -4.41 4.45
CA TYR A 111 12.60 -5.39 4.30
C TYR A 111 13.11 -5.46 2.85
N LEU A 112 12.19 -5.45 1.89
CA LEU A 112 12.51 -5.61 0.47
C LEU A 112 13.17 -4.37 -0.14
N PHE A 113 12.75 -3.16 0.22
CA PHE A 113 13.13 -1.94 -0.51
C PHE A 113 13.83 -0.87 0.33
N VAL A 114 13.74 -0.90 1.66
CA VAL A 114 14.22 0.19 2.52
C VAL A 114 15.49 -0.19 3.28
N ARG A 115 15.64 -1.47 3.66
CA ARG A 115 16.79 -1.93 4.44
C ARG A 115 18.10 -1.72 3.69
N ALA A 116 19.16 -1.29 4.38
CA ALA A 116 20.49 -1.06 3.78
C ALA A 116 21.10 -2.30 3.09
N LYS A 117 20.80 -3.51 3.59
CA LYS A 117 21.11 -4.79 2.93
C LYS A 117 19.82 -5.40 2.38
N SER A 118 19.13 -4.66 1.52
CA SER A 118 17.91 -5.15 0.87
C SER A 118 18.25 -6.30 -0.09
N PRO A 119 17.36 -7.28 -0.24
CA PRO A 119 17.53 -8.32 -1.25
C PRO A 119 17.38 -7.77 -2.66
N ILE A 120 16.61 -6.68 -2.84
CA ILE A 120 16.35 -6.01 -4.13
C ILE A 120 17.48 -5.01 -4.43
N PRO A 121 17.96 -4.91 -5.70
CA PRO A 121 18.96 -3.94 -6.10
C PRO A 121 18.53 -2.51 -5.73
N ASP A 122 19.49 -1.68 -5.33
CA ASP A 122 19.19 -0.32 -4.90
C ASP A 122 18.65 0.51 -6.08
N ARG A 123 17.38 0.91 -5.96
CA ARG A 123 16.65 1.72 -6.93
C ARG A 123 16.08 2.93 -6.18
N PRO A 124 16.75 4.09 -6.20
CA PRO A 124 16.36 5.26 -5.41
C PRO A 124 14.92 5.71 -5.64
N PHE A 125 14.42 5.58 -6.88
CA PHE A 125 13.06 5.94 -7.25
C PHE A 125 12.01 5.06 -6.54
N ILE A 126 12.21 3.74 -6.54
CA ILE A 126 11.30 2.81 -5.87
C ILE A 126 11.40 3.00 -4.36
N ARG A 127 12.63 3.08 -3.81
CA ARG A 127 12.88 3.27 -2.39
C ARG A 127 12.19 4.53 -1.85
N PHE A 128 12.25 5.63 -2.59
CA PHE A 128 11.51 6.85 -2.25
C PHE A 128 10.00 6.63 -2.20
N ASN A 129 9.41 6.02 -3.23
CA ASN A 129 7.96 5.81 -3.27
C ASN A 129 7.49 4.82 -2.20
N VAL A 130 8.28 3.78 -1.90
CA VAL A 130 8.01 2.84 -0.81
C VAL A 130 8.03 3.56 0.54
N LEU A 131 9.08 4.34 0.83
CA LEU A 131 9.17 5.13 2.07
C LEU A 131 8.03 6.14 2.20
N GLN A 132 7.69 6.85 1.11
CA GLN A 132 6.58 7.80 1.12
C GLN A 132 5.24 7.11 1.36
N SER A 133 5.01 5.95 0.76
CA SER A 133 3.80 5.16 1.01
C SER A 133 3.73 4.67 2.45
N ILE A 134 4.84 4.16 2.99
CA ILE A 134 4.92 3.72 4.39
C ILE A 134 4.61 4.88 5.34
N LEU A 135 5.18 6.06 5.09
CA LEU A 135 4.94 7.24 5.91
C LEU A 135 3.47 7.68 5.86
N LEU A 136 2.86 7.70 4.66
CA LEU A 136 1.43 7.96 4.50
C LEU A 136 0.58 6.93 5.23
N PHE A 137 0.96 5.65 5.20
CA PHE A 137 0.25 4.59 5.92
C PHE A 137 0.27 4.84 7.43
N LEU A 138 1.45 5.16 8.00
CA LEU A 138 1.58 5.46 9.42
C LEU A 138 0.76 6.69 9.83
N ILE A 139 0.79 7.76 9.02
CA ILE A 139 -0.01 8.97 9.26
C ILE A 139 -1.51 8.62 9.22
N ASN A 140 -1.96 7.88 8.21
CA ASN A 140 -3.38 7.50 8.07
C ASN A 140 -3.85 6.61 9.22
N SER A 141 -3.01 5.67 9.65
CA SER A 141 -3.32 4.78 10.77
C SER A 141 -3.42 5.56 12.08
N LEU A 142 -2.50 6.52 12.31
CA LEU A 142 -2.53 7.41 13.47
C LEU A 142 -3.78 8.31 13.48
N LEU A 143 -4.10 8.93 12.35
CA LEU A 143 -5.29 9.78 12.20
C LEU A 143 -6.57 8.97 12.40
N GLY A 144 -6.64 7.76 11.83
CA GLY A 144 -7.78 6.86 12.01
C GLY A 144 -7.95 6.38 13.44
N ALA A 145 -6.86 5.99 14.11
CA ALA A 145 -6.87 5.62 15.52
C ALA A 145 -7.30 6.79 16.41
N THR A 146 -6.78 7.99 16.14
CA THR A 146 -7.15 9.21 16.88
C THR A 146 -8.63 9.54 16.70
N PHE A 147 -9.13 9.50 15.47
CA PHE A 147 -10.54 9.76 15.19
C PHE A 147 -11.45 8.72 15.89
N ARG A 148 -11.08 7.44 15.88
CA ARG A 148 -11.80 6.38 16.63
C ARG A 148 -11.71 6.51 18.15
N ALA A 149 -10.72 7.20 18.68
CA ALA A 149 -10.61 7.48 20.11
C ALA A 149 -11.54 8.63 20.57
N LEU A 150 -12.05 9.45 19.64
CA LEU A 150 -12.98 10.53 19.95
C LEU A 150 -14.36 9.99 20.42
N PRO A 151 -15.09 10.74 21.26
CA PRO A 151 -16.44 10.37 21.71
C PRO A 151 -17.39 10.09 20.55
N ILE A 152 -18.31 9.14 20.72
CA ILE A 152 -19.19 8.72 19.64
C ILE A 152 -20.13 9.85 19.21
N GLU A 153 -20.56 10.68 20.16
CA GLU A 153 -21.39 11.87 19.96
C GLU A 153 -20.71 12.85 19.01
N PHE A 154 -19.39 13.04 19.19
CA PHE A 154 -18.61 13.89 18.30
C PHE A 154 -18.49 13.28 16.90
N ARG A 155 -18.17 11.98 16.79
CA ARG A 155 -17.95 11.33 15.48
C ARG A 155 -19.18 11.35 14.58
N VAL A 156 -20.38 11.24 15.15
CA VAL A 156 -21.66 11.28 14.39
C VAL A 156 -22.20 12.70 14.22
N SER A 157 -21.63 13.68 14.92
CA SER A 157 -21.99 15.08 14.74
C SER A 157 -21.57 15.60 13.36
N LEU A 158 -22.18 16.70 12.93
CA LEU A 158 -21.82 17.39 11.70
C LEU A 158 -20.32 17.75 11.65
N TYR A 159 -19.72 18.19 12.77
CA TYR A 159 -18.29 18.50 12.84
C TYR A 159 -17.41 17.25 12.71
N GLY A 160 -17.82 16.13 13.31
CA GLY A 160 -17.13 14.85 13.17
C GLY A 160 -17.16 14.31 11.74
N LEU A 161 -18.31 14.40 11.08
CA LEU A 161 -18.46 14.01 9.68
C LEU A 161 -17.65 14.91 8.74
N MET A 162 -17.64 16.24 8.98
CA MET A 162 -16.80 17.18 8.23
C MET A 162 -15.31 16.82 8.37
N LEU A 163 -14.83 16.60 9.60
CA LEU A 163 -13.45 16.19 9.84
C LEU A 163 -13.13 14.86 9.15
N CYS A 164 -13.98 13.85 9.30
CA CYS A 164 -13.81 12.54 8.67
C CYS A 164 -13.74 12.66 7.13
N ASN A 165 -14.60 13.48 6.53
CA ASN A 165 -14.60 13.76 5.10
C ASN A 165 -13.30 14.47 4.66
N THR A 166 -12.81 15.46 5.42
CA THR A 166 -11.53 16.12 5.14
C THR A 166 -10.36 15.14 5.21
N LEU A 167 -10.32 14.26 6.23
CA LEU A 167 -9.30 13.23 6.36
C LEU A 167 -9.36 12.22 5.20
N PHE A 168 -10.57 11.83 4.78
CA PHE A 168 -10.76 10.96 3.62
C PHE A 168 -10.21 11.60 2.34
N TRP A 169 -10.50 12.88 2.09
CA TRP A 169 -9.95 13.62 0.95
C TRP A 169 -8.45 13.80 1.01
N PHE A 170 -7.89 13.99 2.21
CA PHE A 170 -6.44 14.00 2.41
C PHE A 170 -5.81 12.68 1.94
N VAL A 171 -6.36 11.52 2.35
CA VAL A 171 -5.89 10.20 1.89
C VAL A 171 -5.98 10.10 0.37
N LEU A 172 -7.17 10.31 -0.19
CA LEU A 172 -7.39 10.11 -1.63
C LEU A 172 -6.49 11.03 -2.46
N SER A 173 -6.38 12.30 -2.10
CA SER A 173 -5.61 13.28 -2.86
C SER A 173 -4.12 13.00 -2.79
N THR A 174 -3.58 12.68 -1.61
CA THR A 174 -2.14 12.39 -1.45
C THR A 174 -1.74 11.09 -2.15
N VAL A 175 -2.56 10.04 -2.05
CA VAL A 175 -2.33 8.77 -2.75
C VAL A 175 -2.43 8.98 -4.26
N ALA A 176 -3.52 9.58 -4.76
CA ALA A 176 -3.71 9.80 -6.19
C ALA A 176 -2.58 10.65 -6.79
N TYR A 177 -2.22 11.75 -6.14
CA TYR A 177 -1.09 12.59 -6.56
C TYR A 177 0.22 11.79 -6.62
N SER A 178 0.49 10.96 -5.61
CA SER A 178 1.71 10.15 -5.57
C SER A 178 1.75 9.09 -6.66
N VAL A 179 0.62 8.41 -6.93
CA VAL A 179 0.48 7.42 -7.99
C VAL A 179 0.67 8.06 -9.37
N ILE A 180 0.02 9.19 -9.64
CA ILE A 180 0.17 9.91 -10.91
C ILE A 180 1.64 10.29 -11.14
N LYS A 181 2.32 10.83 -10.12
CA LYS A 181 3.73 11.19 -10.23
C LYS A 181 4.63 9.96 -10.39
N ALA A 182 4.34 8.85 -9.73
CA ALA A 182 5.05 7.59 -9.92
C ALA A 182 4.95 7.09 -11.38
N ILE A 183 3.76 7.17 -11.99
CA ILE A 183 3.51 6.79 -13.39
C ILE A 183 4.25 7.73 -14.36
N GLU A 184 4.29 9.03 -14.06
CA GLU A 184 5.10 10.01 -14.83
C GLU A 184 6.61 9.77 -14.69
N GLY A 185 7.06 8.93 -13.75
CA GLY A 185 8.48 8.75 -13.42
C GLY A 185 9.05 9.95 -12.66
N ARG A 186 8.23 10.66 -11.88
CA ARG A 186 8.63 11.83 -11.09
C ARG A 186 8.43 11.58 -9.61
N TYR A 187 9.29 12.18 -8.79
CA TYR A 187 9.12 12.16 -7.34
C TYR A 187 7.94 13.05 -6.94
N ALA A 188 6.97 12.48 -6.22
CA ALA A 188 5.90 13.25 -5.61
C ALA A 188 6.49 14.26 -4.59
N LYS A 189 5.93 15.47 -4.56
CA LYS A 189 6.36 16.55 -3.65
C LYS A 189 5.21 16.92 -2.71
N ILE A 190 4.94 16.07 -1.73
CA ILE A 190 4.01 16.38 -0.65
C ILE A 190 4.78 17.16 0.42
N PRO A 191 4.33 18.37 0.80
CA PRO A 191 4.96 19.15 1.87
C PRO A 191 5.13 18.33 3.14
N VAL A 192 6.24 18.52 3.85
CA VAL A 192 6.63 17.78 5.08
C VAL A 192 6.90 16.28 4.84
N ILE A 193 5.98 15.54 4.22
CA ILE A 193 6.06 14.09 4.02
C ILE A 193 7.21 13.73 3.08
N SER A 194 7.24 14.31 1.87
CA SER A 194 8.29 14.01 0.90
C SER A 194 9.66 14.56 1.33
N GLN A 195 9.68 15.58 2.19
CA GLN A 195 10.92 16.10 2.79
C GLN A 195 11.47 15.13 3.83
N ALA A 196 10.62 14.62 4.73
CA ALA A 196 11.00 13.61 5.72
C ALA A 196 11.55 12.34 5.06
N VAL A 197 10.94 11.89 3.97
CA VAL A 197 11.44 10.74 3.20
C VAL A 197 12.83 11.01 2.61
N ARG A 198 13.08 12.20 2.07
CA ARG A 198 14.42 12.56 1.52
C ARG A 198 15.47 12.52 2.62
N ILE A 199 15.20 13.15 3.76
CA ILE A 199 16.10 13.14 4.92
C ILE A 199 16.42 11.70 5.36
N GLN A 200 15.42 10.81 5.37
CA GLN A 200 15.62 9.41 5.73
C GLN A 200 16.52 8.65 4.74
N ILE A 201 16.43 8.97 3.45
CA ILE A 201 17.27 8.36 2.41
C ILE A 201 18.69 8.90 2.50
N ASP A 202 18.85 10.22 2.69
CA ASP A 202 20.15 10.90 2.70
C ASP A 202 20.98 10.56 3.96
N ASN A 203 20.31 10.18 5.06
CA ASN A 203 20.96 9.80 6.32
C ASN A 203 21.36 8.31 6.43
N GLN A 204 21.12 7.49 5.40
CA GLN A 204 21.47 6.06 5.37
C GLN A 204 22.67 5.79 4.46
#